data_AF-A0A819RT54-F1
#
_entry.id   AF-A0A819RT54-F1
#
_cell.length_a   1.000
_cell.length_b   1.000
_cell.length_c   1.000
_cell.angle_alpha   90.00
_cell.angle_beta   90.00
_cell.angle_gamma   90.00
#
_symmetry.space_group_name_H-M   'P 1'
#
loop_
_entity.id
_entity.type
_entity.pdbx_description
1 polymer ?
#
loop_
_entity_poly.entity_id
_entity_poly.type
_entity_poly.pdbx_seq_one_letter_code
_entity_poly.pdbx_strand_id
1 'polypeptide(L)'
;MLIWIFWIGFLRAHAFYTEETKQFYGDDSNVQNSESKSQPAFNVDTFYNVIAQDGADPWVYKHTDGWYYSTKTTGGDVRIWRSRTFTSMDAGESLIVWRSPNSGAACRAVWAPELHFVQSRWYIYFAATTCDDRNENHRMFVIENTNADPFIGTFTWKGQITDATNKWAIDGTVLQHPSGQLYFIWSGWEGNVDERQILYIAQMSNPWTISSARVEIARPIYNWETNHFPYINEGPQVTIRNNVISLVYSASGSWTN
;
A
#
# COMPACT_ATOMS: atom_id res chain seq x y z
N MET A 1 6.23 -6.63 21.62
CA MET A 1 6.49 -6.71 20.17
C MET A 1 5.76 -7.95 19.68
N LEU A 2 4.51 -7.80 19.24
CA LEU A 2 3.74 -8.90 18.66
C LEU A 2 3.74 -8.75 17.14
N ILE A 3 4.01 -9.86 16.48
CA ILE A 3 3.91 -10.03 15.02
C ILE A 3 2.45 -10.37 14.74
N TRP A 4 1.79 -9.63 13.85
CA TRP A 4 0.44 -9.97 13.41
C TRP A 4 0.37 -10.10 11.89
N ILE A 5 -0.29 -11.18 11.48
CA ILE A 5 -0.47 -11.63 10.10
C ILE A 5 -1.68 -10.90 9.53
N PHE A 6 -1.51 -10.21 8.39
CA PHE A 6 -2.64 -9.62 7.66
C PHE A 6 -3.60 -10.72 7.19
N TRP A 7 -4.88 -10.62 7.59
CA TRP A 7 -5.96 -11.33 6.92
C TRP A 7 -6.22 -10.64 5.58
N ILE A 8 -5.72 -11.23 4.49
CA ILE A 8 -6.13 -10.82 3.14
C ILE A 8 -7.55 -11.34 2.93
N GLY A 9 -8.54 -10.50 3.21
CA GLY A 9 -9.90 -10.72 2.74
C GLY A 9 -9.94 -10.59 1.23
N PHE A 10 -9.98 -11.71 0.51
CA PHE A 10 -10.36 -11.68 -0.91
C PHE A 10 -11.85 -11.36 -1.00
N LEU A 11 -12.20 -10.09 -1.28
CA LEU A 11 -13.51 -9.75 -1.81
C LEU A 11 -13.39 -9.57 -3.34
N ARG A 12 -14.15 -10.37 -4.08
CA ARG A 12 -14.60 -9.99 -5.42
C ARG A 12 -15.51 -8.78 -5.25
N ALA A 13 -15.00 -7.58 -5.49
CA ALA A 13 -15.85 -6.41 -5.68
C ALA A 13 -16.72 -6.64 -6.93
N HIS A 14 -18.00 -6.96 -6.75
CA HIS A 14 -19.02 -6.70 -7.75
C HIS A 14 -19.75 -5.44 -7.30
N ALA A 15 -19.38 -4.30 -7.89
CA ALA A 15 -20.16 -3.08 -7.80
C ALA A 15 -20.59 -2.69 -9.21
N PHE A 16 -21.72 -3.27 -9.66
CA PHE A 16 -22.59 -2.67 -10.66
C PHE A 16 -24.02 -3.08 -10.33
N TYR A 17 -24.75 -2.19 -9.66
CA TYR A 17 -26.20 -2.23 -9.62
C TYR A 17 -26.69 -1.48 -10.86
N THR A 18 -27.24 -2.20 -11.84
CA THR A 18 -28.08 -1.65 -12.88
C THR A 18 -29.40 -2.43 -12.90
N GLU A 19 -30.51 -1.70 -12.94
CA GLU A 19 -31.92 -2.16 -12.86
C GLU A 19 -32.40 -2.98 -14.07
N GLU A 20 -31.53 -3.79 -14.70
CA GLU A 20 -31.87 -4.59 -15.89
C GLU A 20 -31.41 -6.06 -15.74
N THR A 21 -31.92 -6.80 -14.76
CA THR A 21 -31.87 -8.28 -14.76
C THR A 21 -32.99 -8.92 -13.92
N LYS A 22 -34.20 -8.34 -13.90
CA LYS A 22 -35.38 -8.94 -13.23
C LYS A 22 -36.08 -10.05 -14.02
N GLN A 23 -35.39 -10.74 -14.93
CA GLN A 23 -36.03 -11.74 -15.79
C GLN A 23 -35.22 -13.01 -16.00
N PHE A 24 -34.57 -13.54 -14.95
CA PHE A 24 -34.06 -14.91 -14.96
C PHE A 24 -34.00 -15.47 -13.52
N TYR A 25 -35.16 -15.67 -12.90
CA TYR A 25 -35.28 -16.61 -11.79
C TYR A 25 -36.48 -17.51 -12.08
N GLY A 26 -36.19 -18.62 -12.75
CA GLY A 26 -37.04 -19.80 -12.72
C GLY A 26 -36.88 -20.48 -11.37
N ASP A 27 -38.03 -20.81 -10.78
CA ASP A 27 -38.20 -21.76 -9.70
C ASP A 27 -37.60 -23.12 -10.12
N ASP A 28 -36.77 -23.75 -9.28
CA ASP A 28 -36.38 -25.15 -9.45
C ASP A 28 -35.86 -25.74 -8.13
N SER A 29 -36.81 -26.10 -7.27
CA SER A 29 -36.63 -27.17 -6.29
C SER A 29 -36.41 -28.51 -7.01
N ASN A 30 -35.17 -28.81 -7.41
CA ASN A 30 -34.59 -30.16 -7.61
C ASN A 30 -33.30 -30.07 -8.43
N VAL A 31 -32.14 -30.13 -7.79
CA VAL A 31 -30.90 -30.52 -8.48
C VAL A 31 -30.20 -31.59 -7.66
N GLN A 32 -30.31 -32.82 -8.17
CA GLN A 32 -29.54 -33.97 -7.73
C GLN A 32 -28.05 -33.78 -8.00
N ASN A 33 -27.25 -34.44 -7.14
CA ASN A 33 -25.81 -34.67 -7.26
C ASN A 33 -25.36 -34.85 -8.72
N SER A 34 -24.65 -33.85 -9.24
CA SER A 34 -23.71 -34.05 -10.34
C SER A 34 -22.30 -33.82 -9.80
N GLU A 35 -21.50 -34.88 -9.78
CA GLU A 35 -20.09 -34.88 -9.40
C GLU A 35 -19.35 -33.70 -10.05
N SER A 36 -18.84 -32.77 -9.23
CA SER A 36 -17.94 -31.76 -9.73
C SER A 36 -16.62 -32.43 -10.05
N LYS A 37 -16.29 -32.49 -11.35
CA LYS A 37 -14.91 -32.77 -11.78
C LYS A 37 -14.02 -31.72 -11.14
N SER A 38 -13.25 -32.14 -10.14
CA SER A 38 -12.24 -31.31 -9.50
C SER A 38 -11.29 -30.79 -10.57
N GLN A 39 -11.31 -29.47 -10.79
CA GLN A 39 -10.23 -28.77 -11.48
C GLN A 39 -8.91 -29.17 -10.80
N PRO A 40 -7.85 -29.52 -11.54
CA PRO A 40 -6.60 -29.89 -10.92
C PRO A 40 -6.12 -28.72 -10.05
N ALA A 41 -5.88 -29.00 -8.78
CA ALA A 41 -5.24 -28.06 -7.86
C ALA A 41 -3.92 -27.61 -8.49
N PHE A 42 -3.67 -26.31 -8.52
CA PHE A 42 -2.37 -25.78 -8.92
C PHE A 42 -1.29 -26.43 -8.05
N ASN A 43 -0.27 -27.04 -8.66
CA ASN A 43 0.93 -27.49 -7.96
C ASN A 43 1.57 -26.28 -7.28
N VAL A 44 1.68 -26.31 -5.96
CA VAL A 44 2.43 -25.32 -5.18
C VAL A 44 3.81 -25.91 -4.88
N ASP A 45 4.82 -25.57 -5.68
CA ASP A 45 6.19 -26.08 -5.50
C ASP A 45 7.00 -25.27 -4.47
N THR A 46 6.36 -25.03 -3.32
CA THR A 46 6.89 -24.50 -2.04
C THR A 46 7.20 -22.99 -1.97
N PHE A 47 6.40 -22.28 -1.19
CA PHE A 47 6.79 -21.03 -0.53
C PHE A 47 6.57 -21.20 0.98
N TYR A 48 7.41 -20.58 1.80
CA TYR A 48 7.14 -20.51 3.23
C TYR A 48 6.11 -19.39 3.48
N ASN A 49 5.07 -19.69 4.25
CA ASN A 49 4.05 -18.68 4.61
C ASN A 49 4.64 -17.50 5.38
N VAL A 50 5.79 -17.70 6.04
CA VAL A 50 6.57 -16.64 6.68
C VAL A 50 7.75 -16.30 5.78
N ILE A 51 7.69 -15.10 5.21
CA ILE A 51 8.73 -14.58 4.30
C ILE A 51 9.66 -13.62 5.03
N ALA A 52 9.20 -13.01 6.12
CA ALA A 52 9.99 -12.17 7.03
C ALA A 52 9.58 -12.47 8.47
N GLN A 53 10.55 -12.56 9.39
CA GLN A 53 10.29 -12.86 10.81
C GLN A 53 9.75 -11.66 11.60
N ASP A 54 10.01 -10.44 11.13
CA ASP A 54 9.64 -9.20 11.81
C ASP A 54 9.28 -8.06 10.83
N GLY A 55 8.74 -6.98 11.40
CA GLY A 55 8.30 -5.79 10.67
C GLY A 55 6.81 -5.80 10.33
N ALA A 56 6.28 -4.62 10.06
CA ALA A 56 4.92 -4.39 9.56
C ALA A 56 4.98 -3.81 8.14
N ASP A 57 3.82 -3.76 7.49
CA ASP A 57 3.62 -3.08 6.20
C ASP A 57 4.61 -3.53 5.12
N PRO A 58 4.66 -4.84 4.79
CA PRO A 58 5.60 -5.36 3.83
C PRO A 58 5.25 -4.89 2.41
N TRP A 59 6.24 -4.37 1.71
CA TRP A 59 6.14 -4.03 0.29
C TRP A 59 7.21 -4.77 -0.51
N VAL A 60 6.84 -5.34 -1.65
CA VAL A 60 7.77 -6.06 -2.53
C VAL A 60 7.55 -5.66 -3.97
N TYR A 61 8.65 -5.32 -4.64
CA TYR A 61 8.71 -5.00 -6.06
C TYR A 61 9.65 -5.97 -6.78
N LYS A 62 9.12 -6.68 -7.78
CA LYS A 62 9.92 -7.52 -8.68
C LYS A 62 10.39 -6.67 -9.86
N HIS A 63 11.70 -6.45 -9.96
CA HIS A 63 12.28 -5.66 -11.05
C HIS A 63 12.70 -6.54 -12.24
N THR A 64 12.93 -5.88 -13.38
CA THR A 64 13.30 -6.52 -14.65
C THR A 64 14.75 -7.02 -14.68
N ASP A 65 15.58 -6.60 -13.73
CA ASP A 65 16.97 -7.07 -13.56
C ASP A 65 17.08 -8.45 -12.85
N GLY A 66 15.93 -9.05 -12.53
CA GLY A 66 15.83 -10.34 -11.87
C GLY A 66 16.03 -10.29 -10.35
N TRP A 67 15.92 -9.12 -9.72
CA TRP A 67 15.84 -8.98 -8.27
C TRP A 67 14.42 -8.73 -7.80
N TYR A 68 14.10 -9.24 -6.62
CA TYR A 68 13.03 -8.71 -5.79
C TYR A 68 13.66 -7.69 -4.85
N TYR A 69 13.02 -6.54 -4.73
CA TYR A 69 13.33 -5.52 -3.74
C TYR A 69 12.18 -5.43 -2.75
N SER A 70 12.48 -5.20 -1.48
CA SER A 70 11.44 -5.01 -0.48
C SER A 70 11.76 -3.91 0.51
N THR A 71 10.70 -3.44 1.14
CA THR A 71 10.71 -2.48 2.24
C THR A 71 9.70 -2.96 3.29
N LYS A 72 9.89 -2.54 4.54
CA LYS A 72 8.97 -2.79 5.65
C LYS A 72 9.16 -1.72 6.72
N THR A 73 8.18 -1.53 7.58
CA THR A 73 8.28 -0.60 8.72
C THR A 73 9.33 -1.08 9.72
N THR A 74 10.38 -0.26 9.94
CA THR A 74 11.40 -0.46 10.98
C THR A 74 11.24 0.51 12.16
N GLY A 75 10.44 1.58 11.99
CA GLY A 75 10.12 2.59 12.98
C GLY A 75 11.07 3.80 13.05
N GLY A 76 12.28 3.71 12.50
CA GLY A 76 13.28 4.80 12.59
C GLY A 76 14.16 5.02 11.37
N ASP A 77 14.09 4.15 10.35
CA ASP A 77 14.83 4.32 9.12
C ASP A 77 14.00 3.89 7.91
N VAL A 78 14.46 4.26 6.71
CA VAL A 78 14.02 3.63 5.48
C VAL A 78 15.13 2.69 5.05
N ARG A 79 14.81 1.39 5.05
CA ARG A 79 15.71 0.32 4.65
C ARG A 79 15.10 -0.45 3.49
N ILE A 80 15.95 -0.79 2.53
CA ILE A 80 15.61 -1.69 1.44
C ILE A 80 16.31 -3.03 1.65
N TRP A 81 15.65 -4.09 1.21
CA TRP A 81 16.23 -5.43 1.07
C TRP A 81 16.18 -5.84 -0.40
N ARG A 82 17.09 -6.73 -0.81
CA ARG A 82 16.99 -7.41 -2.10
C ARG A 82 17.30 -8.89 -1.99
N SER A 83 16.60 -9.68 -2.80
CA SER A 83 16.90 -11.09 -3.00
C SER A 83 16.59 -11.56 -4.41
N ARG A 84 17.30 -12.59 -4.88
CA ARG A 84 17.02 -13.27 -6.16
C ARG A 84 15.77 -14.14 -6.09
N THR A 85 15.35 -14.57 -4.90
CA THR A 85 14.12 -15.33 -4.71
C THR A 85 13.24 -14.68 -3.65
N PHE A 86 11.93 -14.72 -3.89
CA PHE A 86 10.96 -14.14 -2.96
C PHE A 86 11.01 -14.81 -1.58
N THR A 87 11.22 -16.13 -1.53
CA THR A 87 11.25 -16.92 -0.28
C THR A 87 12.50 -16.70 0.58
N SER A 88 13.53 -16.02 0.06
CA SER A 88 14.75 -15.71 0.81
C SER A 88 14.89 -14.23 1.14
N MET A 89 13.80 -13.46 1.04
CA MET A 89 13.83 -12.01 1.22
C MET A 89 14.37 -11.59 2.60
N ASP A 90 13.99 -12.28 3.69
CA ASP A 90 14.45 -11.95 5.05
C ASP A 90 15.97 -12.10 5.24
N ALA A 91 16.56 -13.06 4.56
CA ALA A 91 18.01 -13.31 4.56
C ALA A 91 18.73 -12.52 3.46
N GLY A 92 18.00 -11.71 2.69
CA GLY A 92 18.51 -10.90 1.61
C GLY A 92 19.47 -9.81 2.09
N GLU A 93 20.24 -9.27 1.15
CA GLU A 93 21.09 -8.11 1.41
C GLU A 93 20.21 -6.91 1.77
N SER A 94 20.60 -6.11 2.77
CA SER A 94 19.85 -4.94 3.20
C SER A 94 20.71 -3.68 3.27
N LEU A 95 20.09 -2.53 3.00
CA LEU A 95 20.73 -1.22 2.99
C LEU A 95 19.81 -0.17 3.59
N ILE A 96 20.29 0.55 4.61
CA ILE A 96 19.62 1.77 5.09
C ILE A 96 19.90 2.88 4.09
N VAL A 97 18.86 3.33 3.39
CA VAL A 97 18.97 4.35 2.34
C VAL A 97 18.63 5.75 2.83
N TRP A 98 17.92 5.84 3.97
CA TRP A 98 17.64 7.11 4.64
C TRP A 98 17.44 6.89 6.13
N ARG A 99 17.90 7.83 6.95
CA ARG A 99 17.70 7.84 8.41
C ARG A 99 16.95 9.09 8.81
N SER A 100 16.08 8.96 9.80
CA SER A 100 15.36 10.10 10.35
C SER A 100 16.34 11.16 10.88
N PRO A 101 16.24 12.44 10.45
CA PRO A 101 16.95 13.54 11.09
C PRO A 101 16.53 13.74 12.56
N ASN A 102 17.35 14.47 13.31
CA ASN A 102 17.07 14.82 14.71
C ASN A 102 16.21 16.11 14.86
N SER A 103 15.73 16.67 13.74
CA SER A 103 14.88 17.86 13.69
C SER A 103 14.04 17.85 12.40
N GLY A 104 12.94 18.61 12.39
CA GLY A 104 12.11 18.79 11.20
C GLY A 104 10.89 17.87 11.13
N ALA A 105 10.28 17.82 9.94
CA ALA A 105 8.96 17.24 9.70
C ALA A 105 8.92 15.71 9.55
N ALA A 106 10.07 15.08 9.31
CA ALA A 106 10.19 13.64 9.08
C ALA A 106 11.21 13.02 10.06
N CYS A 107 10.90 13.04 11.35
CA CYS A 107 11.85 12.78 12.43
C CYS A 107 11.53 11.51 13.25
N ARG A 108 10.24 11.19 13.42
CA ARG A 108 9.77 10.04 14.20
C ARG A 108 8.77 9.21 13.40
N ALA A 109 8.46 8.03 13.93
CA ALA A 109 7.40 7.16 13.44
C ALA A 109 7.47 6.94 11.91
N VAL A 110 8.62 6.44 11.45
CA VAL A 110 8.82 6.14 10.03
C VAL A 110 8.03 4.89 9.67
N TRP A 111 6.98 5.03 8.86
CA TRP A 111 6.00 3.99 8.56
C TRP A 111 5.85 3.70 7.06
N ALA A 112 5.51 2.45 6.78
CA ALA A 112 5.08 1.90 5.49
C ALA A 112 5.87 2.40 4.27
N PRO A 113 7.22 2.26 4.27
CA PRO A 113 7.99 2.61 3.09
C PRO A 113 7.62 1.71 1.90
N GLU A 114 7.40 2.30 0.72
CA GLU A 114 7.21 1.58 -0.55
C GLU A 114 8.23 2.01 -1.61
N LEU A 115 9.00 1.06 -2.13
CA LEU A 115 9.94 1.28 -3.24
C LEU A 115 9.29 1.06 -4.61
N HIS A 116 9.25 2.11 -5.43
CA HIS A 116 8.70 2.09 -6.79
C HIS A 116 9.76 2.41 -7.83
N PHE A 117 9.68 1.76 -8.99
CA PHE A 117 10.42 2.16 -10.19
C PHE A 117 9.48 2.87 -11.16
N VAL A 118 9.68 4.18 -11.33
CA VAL A 118 8.81 5.07 -12.10
C VAL A 118 9.70 5.91 -13.02
N GLN A 119 9.36 5.98 -14.31
CA GLN A 119 10.08 6.82 -15.28
C GLN A 119 11.61 6.61 -15.24
N SER A 120 12.03 5.34 -15.17
CA SER A 120 13.44 4.90 -15.11
C SER A 120 14.22 5.34 -13.87
N ARG A 121 13.53 5.62 -12.75
CA ARG A 121 14.12 6.03 -11.47
C ARG A 121 13.44 5.34 -10.31
N TRP A 122 14.15 5.22 -9.21
CA TRP A 122 13.64 4.65 -7.97
C TRP A 122 13.10 5.75 -7.06
N TYR A 123 11.92 5.53 -6.50
CA TYR A 123 11.29 6.39 -5.51
C TYR A 123 10.88 5.57 -4.31
N ILE A 124 11.12 6.08 -3.10
CA ILE A 124 10.52 5.51 -1.89
C ILE A 124 9.58 6.53 -1.27
N TYR A 125 8.33 6.11 -1.07
CA TYR A 125 7.29 6.87 -0.38
C TYR A 125 7.15 6.31 1.02
N PHE A 126 7.09 7.16 2.04
CA PHE A 126 6.92 6.73 3.43
C PHE A 126 6.26 7.82 4.26
N ALA A 127 5.63 7.43 5.36
CA ALA A 127 5.10 8.38 6.33
C ALA A 127 6.11 8.63 7.45
N ALA A 128 6.11 9.84 7.98
CA ALA A 128 6.82 10.19 9.20
C ALA A 128 6.15 11.38 9.90
N THR A 129 6.48 11.59 11.16
CA THR A 129 6.01 12.74 11.94
C THR A 129 7.16 13.60 12.47
N THR A 130 6.82 14.76 13.04
CA THR A 130 7.75 15.69 13.69
C THR A 130 8.42 15.07 14.92
N CYS A 131 9.50 15.70 15.41
CA CYS A 131 10.31 15.13 16.50
C CYS A 131 9.60 15.01 17.85
N ASP A 132 8.47 15.70 18.03
CA ASP A 132 7.60 15.60 19.21
C ASP A 132 6.65 14.39 19.16
N ASP A 133 6.75 13.56 18.12
CA ASP A 133 6.06 12.26 17.96
C ASP A 133 4.53 12.36 18.03
N ARG A 134 3.99 13.50 17.58
CA ARG A 134 2.55 13.77 17.59
C ARG A 134 1.87 13.17 16.36
N ASN A 135 0.80 12.40 16.56
CA ASN A 135 0.14 11.70 15.46
C ASN A 135 -0.38 12.67 14.39
N GLU A 136 -0.98 13.79 14.80
CA GLU A 136 -1.56 14.81 13.91
C GLU A 136 -0.57 15.41 12.88
N ASN A 137 0.73 15.26 13.14
CA ASN A 137 1.79 15.78 12.30
C ASN A 137 2.30 14.79 11.24
N HIS A 138 1.77 13.55 11.18
CA HIS A 138 2.17 12.60 10.13
C HIS A 138 1.89 13.15 8.73
N ARG A 139 2.89 13.04 7.86
CA ARG A 139 2.82 13.38 6.44
C ARG A 139 3.57 12.35 5.62
N MET A 140 3.28 12.33 4.32
CA MET A 140 4.01 11.52 3.35
C MET A 140 5.24 12.25 2.81
N PHE A 141 6.33 11.51 2.64
CA PHE A 141 7.61 11.99 2.13
C PHE A 141 8.15 11.10 1.02
N VAL A 142 9.01 11.66 0.18
CA VAL A 142 9.59 10.96 -0.97
C VAL A 142 11.11 11.15 -1.02
N ILE A 143 11.81 10.05 -1.31
CA ILE A 143 13.24 10.04 -1.65
C ILE A 143 13.45 9.41 -3.03
N GLU A 144 14.42 9.91 -3.81
CA GLU A 144 14.69 9.49 -5.19
C GLU A 144 16.11 8.95 -5.34
N ASN A 145 16.27 7.84 -6.06
CA ASN A 145 17.57 7.37 -6.55
C ASN A 145 17.53 7.22 -8.08
N THR A 146 18.51 7.81 -8.74
CA THR A 146 18.62 7.85 -10.22
C THR A 146 19.55 6.79 -10.78
N ASN A 147 20.27 6.06 -9.92
CA ASN A 147 21.10 4.94 -10.35
C ASN A 147 20.20 3.75 -10.75
N ALA A 148 20.65 2.97 -11.74
CA ALA A 148 19.95 1.75 -12.13
C ALA A 148 19.90 0.73 -10.97
N ASP A 149 20.98 0.59 -10.20
CA ASP A 149 21.01 -0.24 -8.98
C ASP A 149 20.77 0.64 -7.73
N PRO A 150 19.64 0.46 -7.01
CA PRO A 150 19.32 1.24 -5.83
C PRO A 150 20.23 0.93 -4.62
N PHE A 151 21.06 -0.13 -4.68
CA PHE A 151 22.07 -0.46 -3.65
C PHE A 151 23.41 0.25 -3.87
N ILE A 152 23.65 0.82 -5.06
CA ILE A 152 24.89 1.54 -5.38
C ILE A 152 24.65 3.04 -5.37
N GLY A 153 23.50 3.49 -5.87
CA GLY A 153 23.16 4.92 -5.91
C GLY A 153 22.79 5.50 -4.54
N THR A 154 22.74 6.82 -4.47
CA THR A 154 22.31 7.56 -3.28
C THR A 154 20.87 8.01 -3.43
N PHE A 155 20.05 7.76 -2.40
CA PHE A 155 18.72 8.33 -2.29
C PHE A 155 18.79 9.80 -1.85
N THR A 156 18.11 10.66 -2.61
CA THR A 156 18.07 12.11 -2.42
C THR A 156 16.69 12.53 -1.94
N TRP A 157 16.65 13.46 -0.99
CA TRP A 157 15.41 13.98 -0.42
C TRP A 157 14.62 14.81 -1.45
N LYS A 158 13.36 14.41 -1.73
CA LYS A 158 12.45 15.18 -2.58
C LYS A 158 11.48 16.05 -1.77
N GLY A 159 11.31 15.75 -0.48
CA GLY A 159 10.44 16.50 0.40
C GLY A 159 9.12 15.80 0.66
N GLN A 160 8.19 16.58 1.21
CA GLN A 160 6.84 16.14 1.48
C GLN A 160 6.05 16.05 0.18
N ILE A 161 5.28 14.97 -0.01
CA ILE A 161 4.28 14.86 -1.06
C ILE A 161 2.90 15.13 -0.46
N THR A 162 2.19 16.11 -1.01
CA THR A 162 0.91 16.56 -0.46
C THR A 162 0.05 17.21 -1.52
N ASP A 163 -1.27 17.11 -1.35
CA ASP A 163 -2.22 17.98 -2.04
C ASP A 163 -2.26 19.36 -1.34
N ALA A 164 -3.07 20.27 -1.88
CA ALA A 164 -3.20 21.64 -1.37
C ALA A 164 -3.73 21.72 0.07
N THR A 165 -4.42 20.69 0.58
CA THR A 165 -4.97 20.70 1.95
C THR A 165 -3.93 20.40 3.03
N ASN A 166 -2.84 19.71 2.69
CA ASN A 166 -1.76 19.35 3.61
C ASN A 166 -2.24 18.76 4.96
N LYS A 167 -3.22 17.85 4.85
CA LYS A 167 -3.78 17.13 5.98
C LYS A 167 -2.89 15.94 6.35
N TRP A 168 -3.20 15.36 7.51
CA TRP A 168 -2.61 14.09 7.95
C TRP A 168 -2.73 13.04 6.83
N ALA A 169 -1.63 12.34 6.57
CA ALA A 169 -1.52 11.38 5.48
C ALA A 169 -0.48 10.30 5.80
N ILE A 170 -0.85 9.04 5.55
CA ILE A 170 0.01 7.85 5.64
C ILE A 170 -0.24 6.91 4.43
N ASP A 171 0.56 5.84 4.35
CA ASP A 171 0.36 4.71 3.44
C ASP A 171 0.18 5.10 1.98
N GLY A 172 1.01 6.00 1.49
CA GLY A 172 0.94 6.45 0.10
C GLY A 172 1.55 5.45 -0.88
N THR A 173 0.79 5.07 -1.90
CA THR A 173 1.23 4.26 -3.05
C THR A 173 1.03 5.00 -4.38
N VAL A 174 1.62 4.49 -5.46
CA VAL A 174 1.58 5.08 -6.80
C VAL A 174 0.88 4.17 -7.79
N LEU A 175 -0.10 4.72 -8.50
CA LEU A 175 -0.69 4.12 -9.68
C LEU A 175 -0.04 4.69 -10.94
N GLN A 176 0.72 3.85 -11.65
CA GLN A 176 1.18 4.10 -13.02
C GLN A 176 0.09 3.67 -13.99
N HIS A 177 -0.75 4.60 -14.41
CA HIS A 177 -1.89 4.30 -15.27
C HIS A 177 -1.44 3.90 -16.69
N PRO A 178 -2.09 2.93 -17.38
CA PRO A 178 -1.66 2.46 -18.70
C PRO A 178 -1.58 3.54 -19.79
N SER A 179 -2.32 4.64 -19.65
CA SER A 179 -2.23 5.80 -20.57
C SER A 179 -1.10 6.77 -20.25
N GLY A 180 -0.23 6.46 -19.27
CA GLY A 180 0.97 7.21 -18.93
C GLY A 180 0.81 8.24 -17.81
N GLN A 181 -0.39 8.43 -17.27
CA GLN A 181 -0.62 9.32 -16.12
C GLN A 181 -0.18 8.65 -14.82
N LEU A 182 0.27 9.48 -13.88
CA LEU A 182 0.61 9.08 -12.52
C LEU A 182 -0.45 9.56 -11.55
N TYR A 183 -0.80 8.72 -10.60
CA TYR A 183 -1.69 9.05 -9.49
C TYR A 183 -1.06 8.62 -8.18
N PHE A 184 -1.21 9.46 -7.16
CA PHE A 184 -0.88 9.14 -5.78
C PHE A 184 -2.17 8.73 -5.07
N ILE A 185 -2.12 7.61 -4.34
CA ILE A 185 -3.23 7.11 -3.53
C ILE A 185 -2.74 6.98 -2.09
N TRP A 186 -3.48 7.47 -1.12
CA TRP A 186 -3.04 7.46 0.28
C TRP A 186 -4.21 7.37 1.26
N SER A 187 -3.92 6.98 2.50
CA SER A 187 -4.82 7.12 3.64
C SER A 187 -4.68 8.52 4.23
N GLY A 188 -5.77 9.26 4.38
CA GLY A 188 -5.73 10.62 4.92
C GLY A 188 -6.92 10.98 5.78
N TRP A 189 -6.74 12.00 6.63
CA TRP A 189 -7.86 12.52 7.42
C TRP A 189 -8.83 13.35 6.56
N GLU A 190 -10.12 13.18 6.84
CA GLU A 190 -11.18 14.03 6.31
C GLU A 190 -11.00 15.48 6.77
N GLY A 191 -10.93 15.65 8.09
CA GLY A 191 -10.76 16.93 8.79
C GLY A 191 -9.34 17.17 9.27
N ASN A 192 -9.20 17.66 10.50
CA ASN A 192 -7.92 17.88 11.18
C ASN A 192 -7.86 17.13 12.53
N VAL A 193 -8.74 16.14 12.70
CA VAL A 193 -8.92 15.38 13.94
C VAL A 193 -8.89 13.89 13.64
N ASP A 194 -8.41 13.11 14.60
CA ASP A 194 -8.24 11.67 14.50
C ASP A 194 -9.56 10.93 14.73
N GLU A 195 -10.47 11.07 13.78
CA GLU A 195 -11.80 10.43 13.82
C GLU A 195 -11.99 9.44 12.67
N ARG A 196 -11.43 9.77 11.51
CA ARG A 196 -11.64 9.01 10.28
C ARG A 196 -10.46 9.12 9.32
N GLN A 197 -9.98 7.97 8.90
CA GLN A 197 -9.06 7.82 7.78
C GLN A 197 -9.81 7.32 6.54
N ILE A 198 -9.52 7.95 5.41
CA ILE A 198 -10.21 7.79 4.13
C ILE A 198 -9.17 7.62 3.04
N LEU A 199 -9.47 6.81 2.03
CA LEU A 199 -8.61 6.70 0.86
C LEU A 199 -8.87 7.86 -0.11
N TYR A 200 -7.80 8.54 -0.47
CA TYR A 200 -7.79 9.60 -1.46
C TYR A 200 -6.94 9.23 -2.66
N ILE A 201 -7.28 9.76 -3.82
CA ILE A 201 -6.46 9.74 -5.04
C ILE A 201 -6.27 11.15 -5.59
N ALA A 202 -5.10 11.42 -6.17
CA ALA A 202 -4.84 12.65 -6.91
C ALA A 202 -3.84 12.40 -8.05
N GLN A 203 -4.00 13.12 -9.16
CA GLN A 203 -3.00 13.15 -10.24
C GLN A 203 -1.67 13.71 -9.75
N MET A 204 -0.57 13.24 -10.36
CA MET A 204 0.78 13.73 -10.12
C MET A 204 1.36 14.33 -11.40
N SER A 205 2.06 15.47 -11.30
CA SER A 205 2.79 16.06 -12.42
C SER A 205 4.19 15.45 -12.60
N ASN A 206 4.75 14.91 -11.52
CA ASN A 206 5.97 14.13 -11.48
C ASN A 206 5.89 13.18 -10.26
N PRO A 207 6.79 12.18 -10.12
CA PRO A 207 6.72 11.20 -9.03
C PRO A 207 6.79 11.74 -7.60
N TRP A 208 6.98 13.04 -7.36
CA TRP A 208 6.99 13.62 -6.01
C TRP A 208 6.10 14.86 -5.87
N THR A 209 5.23 15.14 -6.85
CA THR A 209 4.38 16.34 -6.87
C THR A 209 2.95 16.00 -7.27
N ILE A 210 2.00 16.13 -6.34
CA ILE A 210 0.57 16.07 -6.62
C ILE A 210 0.15 17.35 -7.37
N SER A 211 -0.65 17.18 -8.42
CA SER A 211 -1.02 18.25 -9.36
C SER A 211 -2.52 18.49 -9.49
N SER A 212 -3.33 17.84 -8.66
CA SER A 212 -4.79 17.99 -8.64
C SER A 212 -5.31 18.00 -7.21
N ALA A 213 -6.59 18.39 -7.04
CA ALA A 213 -7.27 18.20 -5.77
C ALA A 213 -7.40 16.71 -5.45
N ARG A 214 -7.32 16.37 -4.16
CA ARG A 214 -7.61 15.01 -3.69
C ARG A 214 -9.08 14.64 -3.96
N VAL A 215 -9.32 13.42 -4.40
CA VAL A 215 -10.65 12.83 -4.60
C VAL A 215 -10.81 11.66 -3.65
N GLU A 216 -11.89 11.64 -2.87
CA GLU A 216 -12.24 10.51 -2.00
C GLU A 216 -12.67 9.31 -2.86
N ILE A 217 -12.12 8.13 -2.56
CA ILE A 217 -12.44 6.89 -3.30
C ILE A 217 -12.95 5.76 -2.42
N ALA A 218 -12.64 5.76 -1.11
CA ALA A 218 -13.19 4.81 -0.16
C ALA A 218 -13.25 5.42 1.23
N ARG A 219 -14.36 5.16 1.93
CA ARG A 219 -14.63 5.61 3.29
C ARG A 219 -15.15 4.44 4.11
N PRO A 220 -14.74 4.31 5.38
CA PRO A 220 -15.27 3.27 6.26
C PRO A 220 -16.76 3.52 6.52
N ILE A 221 -17.60 2.63 5.98
CA ILE A 221 -19.06 2.66 6.12
C ILE A 221 -19.65 1.28 6.45
N TYR A 222 -18.92 0.20 6.19
CA TYR A 222 -19.36 -1.15 6.50
C TYR A 222 -19.00 -1.52 7.95
N ASN A 223 -19.79 -2.42 8.55
CA ASN A 223 -19.58 -2.85 9.94
C ASN A 223 -18.17 -3.43 10.18
N TRP A 224 -17.60 -4.12 9.19
CA TRP A 224 -16.25 -4.68 9.28
C TRP A 224 -15.14 -3.60 9.13
N GLU A 225 -15.45 -2.42 8.60
CA GLU A 225 -14.51 -1.28 8.50
C GLU A 225 -14.58 -0.36 9.73
N THR A 226 -15.69 -0.44 10.47
CA THR A 226 -16.03 0.45 11.58
C THR A 226 -16.01 -0.28 12.92
N ASN A 227 -15.36 -1.44 12.98
CA ASN A 227 -15.34 -2.29 14.18
C ASN A 227 -14.52 -1.68 15.34
N HIS A 228 -13.81 -0.58 15.10
CA HIS A 228 -13.09 0.20 16.12
C HIS A 228 -13.12 1.69 15.77
N PHE A 229 -12.86 2.54 16.78
CA PHE A 229 -12.66 3.98 16.61
C PHE A 229 -11.18 4.33 16.88
N PRO A 230 -10.52 5.18 16.06
CA PRO A 230 -11.04 5.86 14.86
C PRO A 230 -11.41 4.90 13.72
N TYR A 231 -12.26 5.35 12.80
CA TYR A 231 -12.69 4.54 11.65
C TYR A 231 -11.66 4.60 10.52
N ILE A 232 -11.24 3.44 10.01
CA ILE A 232 -10.05 3.34 9.16
C ILE A 232 -10.34 2.68 7.83
N ASN A 233 -9.91 3.33 6.75
CA ASN A 233 -9.42 2.67 5.53
C ASN A 233 -7.97 3.13 5.32
N GLU A 234 -7.03 2.20 5.26
CA GLU A 234 -5.59 2.47 5.13
C GLU A 234 -4.88 1.42 4.25
N GLY A 235 -3.56 1.51 4.08
CA GLY A 235 -2.78 0.57 3.27
C GLY A 235 -3.30 0.34 1.84
N PRO A 236 -3.61 1.37 1.04
CA PRO A 236 -4.10 1.20 -0.33
C PRO A 236 -3.06 0.48 -1.20
N GLN A 237 -3.46 -0.58 -1.92
CA GLN A 237 -2.61 -1.32 -2.84
C GLN A 237 -3.31 -1.53 -4.18
N VAL A 238 -2.62 -1.19 -5.27
CA VAL A 238 -3.20 -1.24 -6.62
C VAL A 238 -2.66 -2.41 -7.42
N THR A 239 -3.55 -3.10 -8.14
CA THR A 239 -3.18 -4.05 -9.18
C THR A 239 -3.90 -3.75 -10.48
N ILE A 240 -3.21 -3.96 -11.60
CA ILE A 240 -3.78 -3.79 -12.94
C ILE A 240 -3.71 -5.12 -13.66
N ARG A 241 -4.87 -5.65 -14.04
CA ARG A 241 -4.96 -6.91 -14.78
C ARG A 241 -6.15 -6.90 -15.72
N ASN A 242 -5.96 -7.37 -16.96
CA ASN A 242 -7.04 -7.46 -17.97
C ASN A 242 -7.82 -6.15 -18.15
N ASN A 243 -7.11 -5.02 -18.17
CA ASN A 243 -7.71 -3.68 -18.29
C ASN A 243 -8.61 -3.27 -17.12
N VAL A 244 -8.49 -3.95 -15.97
CA VAL A 244 -9.15 -3.59 -14.71
C VAL A 244 -8.10 -3.09 -13.72
N ILE A 245 -8.39 -1.95 -13.10
CA ILE A 245 -7.63 -1.43 -11.97
C ILE A 245 -8.40 -1.81 -10.71
N SER A 246 -7.79 -2.64 -9.86
CA SER A 246 -8.34 -3.01 -8.56
C SER A 246 -7.52 -2.37 -7.46
N LEU A 247 -8.20 -1.80 -6.48
CA LEU A 247 -7.61 -1.30 -5.24
C LEU A 247 -8.03 -2.22 -4.10
N VAL A 248 -7.07 -2.69 -3.32
CA VAL A 248 -7.32 -3.34 -2.03
C VAL A 248 -6.81 -2.43 -0.91
N TYR A 249 -7.38 -2.57 0.28
CA TYR A 249 -7.03 -1.74 1.43
C TYR A 249 -7.31 -2.49 2.74
N SER A 250 -6.70 -2.01 3.82
CA SER A 250 -6.93 -2.45 5.20
C SER A 250 -7.99 -1.60 5.87
N ALA A 251 -8.74 -2.16 6.82
CA ALA A 251 -9.77 -1.42 7.55
C ALA A 251 -9.87 -1.87 9.01
N SER A 252 -10.51 -1.05 9.84
CA SER A 252 -10.55 -1.18 11.31
C SER A 252 -9.17 -1.07 11.99
N GLY A 253 -9.16 -0.90 13.30
CA GLY A 253 -7.93 -0.72 14.08
C GLY A 253 -7.09 -2.00 14.21
N SER A 254 -5.78 -1.86 14.01
CA SER A 254 -4.77 -2.94 14.09
C SER A 254 -4.24 -3.21 15.51
N TRP A 255 -4.78 -2.52 16.52
CA TRP A 255 -4.29 -2.53 17.91
C TRP A 255 -5.18 -3.35 18.87
N THR A 256 -5.96 -4.29 18.35
CA THR A 256 -6.89 -5.06 19.17
C THR A 256 -6.25 -6.37 19.62
N ASN A 257 -6.52 -6.73 20.88
CA ASN A 257 -5.99 -7.93 21.55
C ASN A 257 -6.61 -9.22 21.01
#